data_AF-A0A7R9J2S5-F1
#
_entry.id   AF-A0A7R9J2S5-F1
#
_cell.length_a   1.000
_cell.length_b   1.000
_cell.length_c   1.000
_cell.angle_alpha   90.00
_cell.angle_beta   90.00
_cell.angle_gamma   90.00
#
_symmetry.space_group_name_H-M   'P 1'
#
loop_
_entity.id
_entity.type
_entity.pdbx_description
1 polymer ?
#
loop_
_entity_poly.entity_id
_entity_poly.type
_entity_poly.pdbx_seq_one_letter_code
_entity_poly.pdbx_strand_id
1 'polypeptide(L)'
;MKSKRLLIPVLDDASPELGFRANFVDGFLEFSYELGSGPAQIQINNVRVDDGKRHQVVLKRQASDGSIDLDSNYTEFGESGGILKMLNTRGNIYIGGVPNFDLMTAGRYLEGFAGCIHSLQIQSSGDINLRESALSAVNALPCSNVSADEYNDVLGSLDDIVNK
;
A
#
# COMPACT_ATOMS: atom_id res chain seq x y z
N MET A 1 -21.37 0.82 -8.65
CA MET A 1 -20.60 -0.17 -7.86
C MET A 1 -19.23 0.42 -7.63
N LYS A 2 -18.93 0.88 -6.41
CA LYS A 2 -17.60 1.43 -6.10
C LYS A 2 -16.67 0.25 -5.81
N SER A 3 -15.65 0.09 -6.64
CA SER A 3 -14.62 -0.92 -6.52
C SER A 3 -13.97 -0.82 -5.13
N LYS A 4 -13.89 -1.94 -4.41
CA LYS A 4 -13.16 -2.03 -3.13
C LYS A 4 -11.67 -1.97 -3.49
N ARG A 5 -11.00 -0.87 -3.14
CA ARG A 5 -9.63 -0.59 -3.59
C ARG A 5 -8.74 -0.33 -2.40
N LEU A 6 -7.65 -1.09 -2.31
CA LEU A 6 -6.54 -0.76 -1.45
C LEU A 6 -5.71 0.33 -2.12
N LEU A 7 -5.39 1.37 -1.38
CA LEU A 7 -4.24 2.23 -1.59
C LEU A 7 -3.16 1.82 -0.57
N ILE A 8 -1.97 1.42 -1.03
CA ILE A 8 -0.71 1.52 -0.28
C ILE A 8 -0.03 2.78 -0.81
N PRO A 9 -0.36 3.95 -0.23
CA PRO A 9 0.19 5.19 -0.68
C PRO A 9 1.60 5.34 -0.12
N VAL A 10 2.63 4.99 -0.88
CA VAL A 10 3.96 5.58 -0.61
C VAL A 10 3.95 7.05 -1.11
N LEU A 11 2.97 7.79 -0.60
CA LEU A 11 2.81 9.20 -0.88
C LEU A 11 3.89 9.95 -0.16
N ASP A 12 4.30 11.03 -0.80
CA ASP A 12 4.97 12.11 -0.13
C ASP A 12 3.96 13.22 0.09
N ASP A 13 3.75 13.60 1.35
CA ASP A 13 2.89 14.73 1.74
C ASP A 13 3.33 16.07 1.11
N ALA A 14 4.59 16.20 0.68
CA ALA A 14 5.11 17.42 0.06
C ALA A 14 4.59 17.64 -1.38
N SER A 15 4.01 16.64 -2.05
CA SER A 15 3.52 16.77 -3.41
C SER A 15 2.45 15.72 -3.72
N PRO A 16 1.16 15.97 -3.41
CA PRO A 16 0.08 14.99 -3.61
C PRO A 16 -0.19 14.64 -5.08
N GLU A 17 0.49 15.27 -6.03
CA GLU A 17 0.50 14.89 -7.45
C GLU A 17 1.72 14.04 -7.83
N LEU A 18 2.88 14.27 -7.20
CA LEU A 18 4.11 13.51 -7.42
C LEU A 18 4.19 12.32 -6.44
N GLY A 19 5.09 11.39 -6.70
CA GLY A 19 5.38 10.31 -5.74
C GLY A 19 4.97 8.93 -6.24
N PHE A 20 5.02 7.96 -5.33
CA PHE A 20 4.81 6.54 -5.62
C PHE A 20 3.48 6.07 -5.04
N ARG A 21 2.75 5.22 -5.76
CA ARG A 21 1.51 4.62 -5.25
C ARG A 21 1.39 3.20 -5.72
N ALA A 22 1.06 2.31 -4.80
CA ALA A 22 0.69 0.94 -5.12
C ALA A 22 -0.77 0.74 -4.73
N ASN A 23 -1.56 0.16 -5.62
CA ASN A 23 -2.99 -0.03 -5.42
C ASN A 23 -3.41 -1.45 -5.76
N PHE A 24 -4.52 -1.88 -5.16
CA PHE A 24 -5.29 -3.00 -5.69
C PHE A 24 -6.55 -2.46 -6.34
N VAL A 25 -6.64 -2.63 -7.66
CA VAL A 25 -7.75 -2.20 -8.49
C VAL A 25 -8.50 -3.43 -8.95
N ASP A 26 -9.71 -3.63 -8.43
CA ASP A 26 -10.57 -4.78 -8.77
C ASP A 26 -9.90 -6.15 -8.53
N GLY A 27 -9.01 -6.21 -7.53
CA GLY A 27 -8.24 -7.40 -7.15
C GLY A 27 -6.89 -7.52 -7.87
N PHE A 28 -6.53 -6.58 -8.74
CA PHE A 28 -5.27 -6.58 -9.50
C PHE A 28 -4.30 -5.55 -8.96
N LEU A 29 -3.01 -5.87 -8.96
CA LEU A 29 -1.96 -4.97 -8.49
C LEU A 29 -1.62 -3.92 -9.56
N GLU A 30 -1.65 -2.65 -9.15
CA GLU A 30 -1.26 -1.49 -9.94
C GLU A 30 -0.16 -0.72 -9.20
N PHE A 31 0.87 -0.31 -9.93
CA PHE A 31 1.92 0.59 -9.46
C PHE A 31 1.92 1.84 -10.33
N SER A 32 1.91 3.00 -9.69
CA SER A 32 2.01 4.28 -10.39
C SER A 32 3.03 5.19 -9.73
N TYR A 33 3.69 5.99 -10.57
CA TYR A 33 4.60 7.03 -10.11
C TYR A 33 4.60 8.22 -11.05
N GLU A 34 4.70 9.42 -10.48
CA GLU A 34 4.67 10.69 -11.20
C GLU A 34 5.93 11.50 -10.88
N LEU A 35 6.58 11.99 -11.94
CA LEU A 35 7.85 12.73 -11.91
C LEU A 35 7.72 14.20 -12.36
N GLY A 36 6.50 14.63 -12.73
CA GLY A 36 6.15 15.97 -13.22
C GLY A 36 5.80 16.01 -14.71
N SER A 37 5.51 14.89 -15.36
CA SER A 37 5.22 14.80 -16.81
C SER A 37 4.04 13.87 -17.15
N GLY A 38 3.30 13.41 -16.14
CA GLY A 38 2.23 12.43 -16.29
C GLY A 38 2.60 11.13 -15.55
N PRO A 39 1.61 10.46 -14.94
CA PRO A 39 1.88 9.27 -14.14
C PRO A 39 2.20 8.09 -15.06
N ALA A 40 3.31 7.39 -14.78
CA ALA A 40 3.47 6.02 -15.25
C ALA A 40 2.46 5.13 -14.51
N GLN A 41 1.84 4.19 -15.22
CA GLN A 41 0.94 3.19 -14.63
C GLN A 41 1.33 1.83 -15.16
N ILE A 42 1.64 0.92 -14.25
CA ILE A 42 2.01 -0.47 -14.52
C ILE A 42 1.00 -1.34 -13.78
N GLN A 43 0.48 -2.39 -14.42
CA GLN A 43 -0.54 -3.24 -13.81
C GLN A 43 -0.33 -4.70 -14.19
N ILE A 44 -0.44 -5.60 -13.21
CA ILE A 44 -0.56 -7.04 -13.47
C ILE A 44 -2.06 -7.35 -13.59
N ASN A 45 -2.53 -7.59 -14.82
CA ASN A 45 -3.97 -7.70 -15.14
C ASN A 45 -4.49 -9.14 -15.27
N ASN A 46 -3.64 -10.14 -15.08
CA ASN A 46 -3.96 -11.56 -15.24
C ASN A 46 -3.89 -12.35 -13.93
N VAL A 47 -3.48 -11.72 -12.82
CA VAL A 47 -3.36 -12.34 -11.50
C VAL A 47 -4.07 -11.50 -10.46
N ARG A 48 -5.00 -12.14 -9.76
CA ARG A 48 -5.69 -11.53 -8.63
C ARG A 48 -4.90 -11.75 -7.34
N VAL A 49 -4.88 -10.74 -6.48
CA VAL A 49 -4.20 -10.75 -5.17
C VAL A 49 -5.18 -10.65 -4.00
N ASP A 50 -6.48 -10.66 -4.30
CA ASP A 50 -7.58 -10.67 -3.32
C ASP A 50 -8.11 -12.09 -3.05
N ASP A 51 -7.25 -13.10 -3.17
CA ASP A 51 -7.60 -14.52 -3.05
C ASP A 51 -7.46 -15.08 -1.61
N GLY A 52 -7.14 -14.20 -0.65
CA GLY A 52 -6.95 -14.54 0.77
C GLY A 52 -5.59 -15.18 1.07
N LYS A 53 -4.68 -15.29 0.10
CA LYS A 53 -3.33 -15.82 0.31
C LYS A 53 -2.31 -14.71 0.49
N ARG A 54 -1.14 -15.09 1.00
CA ARG A 54 0.01 -14.20 1.11
C ARG A 54 0.63 -14.03 -0.28
N HIS A 55 0.79 -12.78 -0.69
CA HIS A 55 1.52 -12.39 -1.89
C HIS A 55 2.79 -11.62 -1.52
N GLN A 56 3.85 -11.81 -2.32
CA GLN A 56 5.05 -11.00 -2.27
C GLN A 56 5.04 -10.03 -3.46
N VAL A 57 5.16 -8.74 -3.15
CA VAL A 57 5.17 -7.67 -4.16
C VAL A 57 6.48 -6.90 -4.05
N VAL A 58 7.20 -6.77 -5.17
CA VAL A 58 8.39 -5.93 -5.27
C VAL A 58 8.16 -4.87 -6.34
N LEU A 59 8.26 -3.61 -5.94
CA LEU A 59 8.10 -2.46 -6.82
C LEU A 59 9.46 -1.80 -7.00
N LYS A 60 9.89 -1.62 -8.24
CA LYS A 60 11.18 -1.02 -8.56
C LYS A 60 10.98 0.15 -9.49
N ARG A 61 11.85 1.15 -9.33
CA ARG A 61 11.92 2.29 -10.23
C ARG A 61 13.36 2.78 -10.32
N GLN A 62 13.84 2.95 -11.53
CA GLN A 62 15.16 3.50 -11.84
C GLN A 62 15.01 4.54 -12.94
N ALA A 63 15.26 5.81 -12.62
CA ALA A 63 15.02 6.91 -13.55
C ALA A 63 13.58 6.88 -14.10
N SER A 64 13.37 6.81 -15.41
CA SER A 64 12.01 6.75 -15.96
C SER A 64 11.41 5.35 -15.89
N ASP A 65 12.24 4.30 -15.80
CA ASP A 65 11.82 2.90 -15.84
C ASP A 65 11.24 2.43 -14.50
N GLY A 66 10.20 1.63 -14.56
CA GLY A 66 9.55 1.00 -13.41
C GLY A 66 9.17 -0.45 -13.69
N SER A 67 9.02 -1.23 -12.61
CA SER A 67 8.55 -2.61 -12.70
C SER A 67 7.76 -3.03 -11.47
N ILE A 68 6.89 -4.02 -11.69
CA ILE A 68 6.21 -4.80 -10.65
C ILE A 68 6.69 -6.23 -10.78
N ASP A 69 7.16 -6.83 -9.69
CA ASP A 69 7.34 -8.28 -9.56
C ASP A 69 6.34 -8.82 -8.52
N LEU A 70 5.46 -9.73 -8.93
CA LEU A 70 4.49 -10.40 -8.07
C LEU A 70 4.82 -11.90 -7.96
N ASP A 71 4.99 -12.35 -6.72
CA ASP A 71 5.28 -13.74 -6.33
C ASP A 71 6.47 -14.36 -7.06
N SER A 72 7.39 -13.53 -7.56
CA SER A 72 8.54 -13.92 -8.40
C SER A 72 8.17 -14.64 -9.71
N ASN A 73 6.89 -14.63 -10.11
CA ASN A 73 6.37 -15.35 -11.28
C ASN A 73 5.81 -14.42 -12.35
N TYR A 74 5.35 -13.23 -11.96
CA TYR A 74 4.71 -12.26 -12.84
C TYR A 74 5.47 -10.94 -12.75
N THR A 75 5.95 -10.47 -13.90
CA THR A 75 6.67 -9.21 -13.98
C THR A 75 6.09 -8.35 -15.09
N GLU A 76 5.78 -7.10 -14.76
CA GLU A 76 5.34 -6.09 -15.72
C GLU A 76 6.22 -4.85 -15.61
N PHE A 77 6.43 -4.17 -16.74
CA PHE A 77 7.30 -3.00 -16.86
C PHE A 77 6.52 -1.80 -17.38
N GLY A 78 7.02 -0.60 -17.10
CA GLY A 78 6.55 0.62 -17.71
C GLY A 78 7.54 1.75 -17.53
N GLU A 79 7.22 2.88 -18.14
CA GLU A 79 8.09 4.04 -18.14
C GLU A 79 7.25 5.32 -17.97
N SER A 80 7.75 6.27 -17.17
CA SER A 80 7.17 7.61 -17.12
C SER A 80 7.60 8.43 -18.32
N GLY A 81 6.67 9.17 -18.93
CA GLY A 81 6.99 10.09 -20.01
C GLY A 81 7.80 11.31 -19.57
N GLY A 82 8.30 12.08 -20.54
CA GLY A 82 9.01 13.34 -20.32
C GLY A 82 10.50 13.20 -20.04
N ILE A 83 11.14 14.32 -19.70
CA ILE A 83 12.59 14.39 -19.45
C ILE A 83 12.97 14.28 -17.97
N LEU A 84 11.97 14.35 -17.08
CA LEU A 84 12.18 14.37 -15.63
C LEU A 84 12.44 12.95 -15.14
N LYS A 85 13.60 12.75 -14.52
CA LYS A 85 14.07 11.45 -14.01
C LYS A 85 14.32 11.45 -12.51
N MET A 86 14.16 12.58 -11.85
CA MET A 86 14.38 12.72 -10.41
C MET A 86 13.05 12.93 -9.70
N LEU A 87 12.90 12.25 -8.57
CA LEU A 87 11.78 12.42 -7.67
C LEU A 87 12.39 12.69 -6.30
N ASN A 88 12.27 13.93 -5.83
CA ASN A 88 12.73 14.32 -4.51
C ASN A 88 11.52 14.37 -3.61
N THR A 89 11.47 13.43 -2.66
CA THR A 89 10.38 13.35 -1.71
C THR A 89 10.86 13.56 -0.27
N ARG A 90 10.10 14.28 0.55
CA ARG A 90 10.51 14.66 1.93
C ARG A 90 9.47 14.38 3.01
N GLY A 91 8.29 13.94 2.65
CA GLY A 91 7.17 13.70 3.54
C GLY A 91 7.06 12.26 4.01
N ASN A 92 5.96 12.02 4.71
CA ASN A 92 5.70 10.77 5.41
C ASN A 92 5.19 9.70 4.45
N ILE A 93 5.57 8.46 4.70
CA ILE A 93 5.06 7.28 3.99
C ILE A 93 3.79 6.81 4.68
N TYR A 94 2.76 6.51 3.89
CA TYR A 94 1.47 6.07 4.39
C TYR A 94 1.26 4.60 4.01
N ILE A 95 0.85 3.77 4.96
CA ILE A 95 0.70 2.34 4.71
C ILE A 95 -0.74 1.94 5.05
N GLY A 96 -1.40 1.34 4.09
CA GLY A 96 -2.78 0.87 4.21
C GLY A 96 -3.86 1.97 4.25
N GLY A 97 -3.52 3.26 4.18
CA GLY A 97 -4.51 4.32 4.12
C GLY A 97 -3.89 5.70 4.32
N VAL A 98 -4.70 6.75 4.18
CA VAL A 98 -4.28 8.15 4.38
C VAL A 98 -5.19 8.85 5.41
N PRO A 99 -4.70 9.87 6.13
CA PRO A 99 -5.50 10.64 7.09
C PRO A 99 -6.72 11.34 6.48
N ASN A 100 -6.61 11.82 5.24
CA ASN A 100 -7.69 12.47 4.51
C ASN A 100 -7.72 12.00 3.06
N PHE A 101 -8.64 11.09 2.76
CA PHE A 101 -8.77 10.50 1.42
C PHE A 101 -9.13 11.52 0.35
N ASP A 102 -10.05 12.44 0.64
CA ASP A 102 -10.49 13.44 -0.34
C ASP A 102 -9.33 14.33 -0.77
N LEU A 103 -8.55 14.82 0.19
CA LEU A 103 -7.43 15.73 -0.06
C LEU A 103 -6.21 15.01 -0.66
N MET A 104 -5.81 13.87 -0.09
CA MET A 104 -4.56 13.21 -0.47
C MET A 104 -4.69 12.31 -1.71
N THR A 105 -5.93 11.99 -2.09
CA THR A 105 -6.20 11.15 -3.26
C THR A 105 -7.02 11.85 -4.32
N ALA A 106 -7.35 13.13 -4.12
CA ALA A 106 -8.31 13.88 -4.95
C ALA A 106 -9.66 13.13 -5.08
N GLY A 107 -10.11 12.51 -3.99
CA GLY A 107 -11.35 11.71 -3.93
C GLY A 107 -11.33 10.41 -4.74
N ARG A 108 -10.16 9.96 -5.22
CA ARG A 108 -10.03 8.73 -6.01
C ARG A 108 -10.31 7.47 -5.19
N TYR A 109 -10.01 7.51 -3.89
CA TYR A 109 -10.25 6.42 -2.96
C TYR A 109 -11.06 6.94 -1.78
N LEU A 110 -11.87 6.06 -1.17
CA LEU A 110 -12.72 6.41 -0.02
C LEU A 110 -12.42 5.55 1.21
N GLU A 111 -11.66 4.47 1.03
CA GLU A 111 -11.36 3.48 2.05
C GLU A 111 -9.90 3.06 1.92
N GLY A 112 -9.34 2.57 3.03
CA GLY A 112 -7.98 2.03 3.08
C GLY A 112 -7.94 0.51 2.89
N PHE A 113 -6.82 -0.09 3.28
CA PHE A 113 -6.62 -1.52 3.30
C PHE A 113 -7.48 -2.23 4.33
N ALA A 114 -8.07 -3.33 3.88
CA ALA A 114 -8.52 -4.39 4.74
C ALA A 114 -7.69 -5.64 4.44
N GLY A 115 -6.71 -5.93 5.29
CA GLY A 115 -5.86 -7.11 5.15
C GLY A 115 -4.65 -7.05 6.08
N CYS A 116 -3.68 -7.93 5.83
CA CYS A 116 -2.48 -8.03 6.64
C CYS A 116 -1.22 -7.69 5.82
N ILE A 117 -0.37 -6.80 6.38
CA ILE A 117 0.98 -6.54 5.89
C ILE A 117 1.95 -7.17 6.87
N HIS A 118 2.66 -8.21 6.43
CA HIS A 118 3.53 -9.00 7.30
C HIS A 118 4.94 -8.42 7.41
N SER A 119 5.48 -7.94 6.28
CA SER A 119 6.80 -7.31 6.19
C SER A 119 6.73 -6.19 5.17
N LEU A 120 7.50 -5.14 5.42
CA LEU A 120 7.72 -4.03 4.52
C LEU A 120 9.21 -3.70 4.51
N GLN A 121 9.80 -3.65 3.33
CA GLN A 121 11.16 -3.19 3.12
C GLN A 121 11.14 -2.03 2.12
N ILE A 122 11.92 -0.99 2.40
CA ILE A 122 12.07 0.16 1.53
C ILE A 122 13.55 0.31 1.22
N GLN A 123 13.91 0.15 -0.06
CA GLN A 123 15.31 0.15 -0.51
C GLN A 123 16.15 -0.84 0.31
N SER A 124 17.20 -0.38 0.97
CA SER A 124 18.10 -1.18 1.80
C SER A 124 17.82 -1.08 3.29
N SER A 125 16.59 -0.70 3.71
CA SER A 125 16.23 -0.54 5.12
C SER A 125 16.27 -1.84 5.94
N GLY A 126 16.18 -2.98 5.26
CA GLY A 126 15.75 -4.24 5.90
C GLY A 126 14.25 -4.20 6.26
N ASP A 127 13.79 -5.20 7.02
CA ASP A 127 12.40 -5.24 7.49
C ASP A 127 12.12 -4.06 8.43
N ILE A 128 11.15 -3.24 8.06
CA ILE A 128 10.67 -2.13 8.88
C ILE A 128 9.72 -2.68 9.95
N ASN A 129 10.03 -2.44 11.22
CA ASN A 129 9.08 -2.67 12.30
C ASN A 129 7.98 -1.61 12.23
N LEU A 130 6.84 -1.95 11.61
CA LEU A 130 5.70 -1.05 11.41
C LEU A 130 5.15 -0.49 12.72
N ARG A 131 5.21 -1.24 13.82
CA ARG A 131 4.71 -0.79 15.14
C ARG A 131 5.60 0.29 15.74
N GLU A 132 6.90 0.14 15.62
CA GLU A 132 7.87 1.07 16.22
C GLU A 132 8.17 2.27 15.31
N SER A 133 8.08 2.08 14.01
CA SER A 133 8.40 3.12 13.01
C SER A 133 7.20 4.00 12.64
N ALA A 134 5.98 3.62 13.06
CA ALA A 134 4.79 4.40 12.75
C ALA A 134 4.76 5.71 13.54
N LEU A 135 4.65 6.83 12.83
CA LEU A 135 4.37 8.14 13.43
C LEU A 135 2.93 8.23 13.96
N SER A 136 2.01 7.50 13.32
CA SER A 136 0.60 7.38 13.72
C SER A 136 0.00 6.12 13.11
N ALA A 137 -1.02 5.57 13.75
CA ALA A 137 -1.78 4.42 13.26
C ALA A 137 -3.26 4.55 13.66
N VAL A 138 -4.15 4.16 12.76
CA VAL A 138 -5.61 4.16 12.97
C VAL A 138 -6.15 2.81 12.54
N ASN A 139 -6.92 2.15 13.41
CA ASN A 139 -7.51 0.82 13.15
C ASN A 139 -6.50 -0.25 12.69
N ALA A 140 -5.23 -0.09 13.06
CA ALA A 140 -4.19 -1.07 12.78
C ALA A 140 -4.15 -2.08 13.93
N LEU A 141 -4.42 -3.35 13.60
CA LEU A 141 -4.36 -4.46 14.55
C LEU A 141 -3.26 -5.44 14.13
N PRO A 142 -2.67 -6.18 15.08
CA PRO A 142 -1.80 -7.30 14.74
C PRO A 142 -2.54 -8.28 13.83
N CYS A 143 -1.84 -8.80 12.82
CA CYS A 143 -2.43 -9.83 11.98
C CYS A 143 -2.72 -11.07 12.82
N SER A 144 -3.99 -11.46 12.88
CA SER A 144 -4.41 -12.67 13.55
C SER A 144 -4.41 -13.82 12.55
N ASN A 145 -3.86 -14.97 12.93
CA ASN A 145 -4.07 -16.24 12.19
C ASN A 145 -5.47 -16.83 12.45
N VAL A 146 -6.34 -16.01 13.04
CA VAL A 146 -7.62 -16.33 13.63
C VAL A 146 -8.65 -15.83 12.64
N SER A 147 -9.45 -16.76 12.11
CA SER A 147 -10.57 -16.43 11.22
C SER A 147 -11.54 -15.47 11.93
N ALA A 148 -12.31 -14.67 11.17
CA ALA A 148 -13.26 -13.70 11.73
C ALA A 148 -14.28 -14.33 12.71
N ASP A 149 -14.46 -15.64 12.66
CA ASP A 149 -15.34 -16.42 13.53
C ASP A 149 -14.79 -16.59 14.97
N GLU A 150 -13.48 -16.43 15.16
CA GLU A 150 -12.76 -16.66 16.42
C GLU A 150 -12.36 -15.31 17.10
N TYR A 151 -12.73 -14.17 16.51
CA TYR A 151 -12.64 -12.83 17.11
C TYR A 151 -13.61 -12.62 18.28
N ASN A 152 -14.74 -13.32 18.28
CA ASN A 152 -15.74 -13.25 19.36
C ASN A 152 -15.26 -13.90 20.67
N ASP A 153 -14.30 -14.84 20.62
CA ASP A 153 -13.70 -15.44 21.81
C ASP A 153 -12.67 -14.52 22.47
N VAL A 154 -12.00 -13.68 21.66
CA VAL A 154 -10.97 -12.75 22.16
C VAL A 154 -11.59 -11.54 22.88
N LEU A 155 -12.76 -11.06 22.44
CA LEU A 155 -13.46 -9.97 23.12
C LEU A 155 -13.98 -10.38 24.51
N GLY A 156 -14.39 -11.64 24.70
CA GLY A 156 -14.75 -12.17 26.02
C GLY A 156 -13.59 -12.21 27.01
N SER A 157 -12.34 -12.29 26.53
CA SER A 157 -11.13 -12.26 27.35
C SER A 157 -10.66 -10.84 27.70
N LEU A 158 -11.13 -9.80 27.00
CA LEU A 158 -10.73 -8.41 27.25
C LEU A 158 -11.64 -7.71 28.27
N ASP A 159 -12.86 -8.20 28.49
CA ASP A 159 -13.74 -7.71 29.56
C ASP A 159 -13.18 -7.97 30.98
N ASP A 160 -12.34 -9.00 31.15
CA ASP A 160 -11.61 -9.29 32.39
C ASP A 160 -10.40 -8.38 32.64
N ILE A 161 -9.93 -7.65 31.62
CA ILE A 161 -8.78 -6.73 31.73
C ILE A 161 -9.25 -5.29 31.99
N VAL A 162 -10.45 -4.92 31.55
CA VAL A 162 -11.01 -3.57 31.77
C VAL A 162 -11.62 -3.40 33.16
N ASN A 163 -11.95 -4.50 33.86
CA ASN A 163 -12.52 -4.48 35.21
C ASN A 163 -11.58 -5.02 36.30
N LYS A 164 -10.39 -4.43 36.42
CA LYS A 164 -9.59 -4.53 37.66
C LYS A 164 -8.94 -3.20 38.04
#